data_AF-A0A8T5UYE6-F1
#
_entry.id   AF-A0A8T5UYE6-F1
#
_cell.length_a   1.000
_cell.length_b   1.000
_cell.length_c   1.000
_cell.angle_alpha   90.00
_cell.angle_beta   90.00
_cell.angle_gamma   90.00
#
_symmetry.space_group_name_H-M   'P 1'
#
loop_
_entity.id
_entity.type
_entity.pdbx_description
1 polymer ?
#
loop_
_entity_poly.entity_id
_entity_poly.type
_entity_poly.pdbx_seq_one_letter_code
_entity_poly.pdbx_strand_id
1 'polypeptide(L)' 'MAMTINIPFELEVKFRIMALNKFGDKKGRLSKGAIEALEEWCNKQN' A
#
# COMPACT_ATOMS: atom_id res chain seq x y z
N MET A 1 -0.85 1.36 -16.88
CA MET A 1 -2.19 0.90 -16.46
C MET A 1 -2.38 1.29 -15.00
N ALA A 2 -3.53 1.86 -14.62
CA ALA A 2 -3.79 2.28 -13.24
C ALA A 2 -4.85 1.36 -12.62
N MET A 3 -4.62 0.93 -11.38
CA MET A 3 -5.56 0.11 -10.60
C MET A 3 -6.09 0.95 -9.43
N THR A 4 -7.40 0.99 -9.28
CA THR A 4 -8.05 1.64 -8.13
C THR A 4 -8.32 0.59 -7.05
N ILE A 5 -7.83 0.84 -5.84
CA ILE A 5 -8.02 -0.04 -4.69
C ILE A 5 -9.02 0.65 -3.76
N ASN A 6 -10.18 0.03 -3.57
CA ASN A 6 -11.20 0.49 -2.64
C ASN A 6 -11.08 -0.26 -1.32
N ILE A 7 -10.74 0.45 -0.26
CA ILE A 7 -10.65 -0.08 1.10
C ILE A 7 -11.43 0.83 2.06
N PRO A 8 -11.92 0.30 3.19
CA PRO A 8 -12.48 1.10 4.27
C PRO A 8 -11.57 2.26 4.67
N PHE A 9 -12.18 3.41 4.98
CA PHE A 9 -11.46 4.65 5.34
C PHE A 9 -10.42 4.44 6.45
N GLU A 10 -10.77 3.70 7.50
CA GLU A 10 -9.85 3.41 8.60
C GLU A 10 -8.60 2.64 8.15
N LEU A 11 -8.74 1.74 7.16
CA LEU A 11 -7.60 1.02 6.59
C LEU A 11 -6.79 1.93 5.68
N GLU A 12 -7.43 2.82 4.92
CA GLU A 12 -6.73 3.81 4.10
C GLU A 12 -5.86 4.75 4.95
N VAL A 13 -6.41 5.25 6.06
CA VAL A 13 -5.67 6.11 7.00
C VAL A 13 -4.45 5.37 7.55
N LYS A 14 -4.64 4.14 8.04
CA LYS A 14 -3.55 3.30 8.56
C LYS A 14 -2.50 3.02 7.49
N PHE A 15 -2.93 2.70 6.28
CA PHE A 15 -2.04 2.43 5.15
C PHE A 15 -1.20 3.66 4.78
N ARG A 16 -1.81 4.85 4.71
CA ARG A 16 -1.10 6.11 4.43
C ARG A 16 -0.04 6.42 5.48
N ILE A 17 -0.35 6.20 6.76
CA ILE A 17 0.60 6.38 7.87
C ILE A 17 1.76 5.39 7.75
N MET A 18 1.49 4.10 7.52
CA MET A 18 2.53 3.09 7.35
C MET A 18 3.42 3.38 6.15
N ALA A 19 2.83 3.74 5.00
CA ALA A 19 3.57 4.09 3.80
C ALA A 19 4.46 5.33 4.00
N LEU A 20 3.98 6.34 4.75
CA LEU A 20 4.79 7.50 5.13
C LEU A 20 5.96 7.10 6.03
N ASN A 21 5.71 6.29 7.06
CA ASN A 21 6.76 5.86 7.98
C ASN A 21 7.84 5.01 7.29
N LYS A 22 7.44 4.16 6.34
CA LYS A 22 8.36 3.24 5.65
C LYS A 22 9.16 3.91 4.52
N PHE A 23 8.52 4.76 3.72
CA PHE A 23 9.12 5.32 2.50
C PHE A 23 9.43 6.81 2.57
N GLY A 24 9.02 7.48 3.65
CA GLY A 24 9.07 8.93 3.79
C GLY A 24 8.05 9.64 2.88
N ASP A 25 8.16 10.96 2.80
CA ASP A 25 7.27 11.80 1.97
C ASP A 25 7.71 11.83 0.49
N LYS A 26 7.92 10.64 -0.10
CA LYS A 26 8.31 10.53 -1.52
C LYS A 26 7.09 10.35 -2.41
N LYS A 27 7.18 10.87 -3.65
CA LYS A 27 6.19 10.62 -4.71
C LYS A 27 6.10 9.11 -4.98
N GLY A 28 4.88 8.57 -5.04
CA GLY A 28 4.64 7.16 -5.32
C GLY A 28 4.71 6.22 -4.11
N ARG A 29 4.87 6.73 -2.88
CA ARG A 29 4.92 5.89 -1.66
C ARG A 29 3.71 4.97 -1.50
N LEU A 30 2.51 5.44 -1.86
CA LEU A 30 1.27 4.67 -1.73
C LEU A 30 1.25 3.53 -2.74
N SER A 31 1.58 3.80 -4.00
CA SER A 31 1.64 2.78 -5.04
C SER A 31 2.69 1.72 -4.70
N LYS A 32 3.87 2.13 -4.21
CA LYS A 32 4.93 1.21 -3.79
C LYS A 32 4.49 0.33 -2.61
N GLY A 33 3.86 0.93 -1.59
CA GLY A 33 3.34 0.17 -0.45
C GLY A 33 2.23 -0.81 -0.84
N ALA A 34 1.38 -0.44 -1.81
CA ALA A 34 0.30 -1.31 -2.27
C ALA A 34 0.84 -2.50 -3.07
N ILE A 35 1.83 -2.27 -3.94
CA ILE A 35 2.49 -3.35 -4.69
C ILE A 35 3.16 -4.32 -3.73
N GLU A 36 3.96 -3.84 -2.79
CA GLU A 36 4.67 -4.70 -1.84
C GLU A 36 3.70 -5.53 -0.98
N ALA A 37 2.60 -4.92 -0.51
CA ALA A 37 1.58 -5.63 0.27
C ALA A 37 0.87 -6.73 -0.54
N LEU A 38 0.58 -6.47 -1.82
CA LEU A 38 -0.04 -7.45 -2.71
C LEU A 38 0.93 -8.58 -3.08
N GLU A 39 2.20 -8.25 -3.34
CA GLU A 39 3.25 -9.25 -3.60
C GLU A 39 3.46 -10.16 -2.39
N GLU A 40 3.56 -9.58 -1.18
CA GLU A 40 3.70 -10.34 0.05
C GLU A 40 2.49 -11.25 0.29
N TRP A 41 1.27 -10.76 0.03
CA TRP A 41 0.06 -11.56 0.15
C TRP A 41 0.04 -12.72 -0.85
N CYS A 42 0.34 -12.46 -2.13
CA CYS A 42 0.43 -13.51 -3.15
C CYS A 42 1.46 -14.59 -2.79
N ASN A 43 2.63 -14.18 -2.27
CA ASN A 43 3.69 -15.10 -1.87
C ASN A 43 3.34 -15.94 -0.64
N LYS A 44 2.46 -15.46 0.25
CA LYS A 44 1.98 -16.23 1.42
C LYS A 44 0.84 -17.19 1.11
N GLN A 45 0.19 -17.05 -0.05
CA GLN A 45 -0.93 -17.91 -0.47
C GLN A 45 -0.49 -19.05 -1.38
N ASN A 46 0.76 -19.04 -1.85
CA ASN A 46 1.45 -20.17 -2.48
C ASN A 46 2.21 -20.99 -1.44
#